data_AF-A0A9P5LJQ3-F1
#
_entry.id   AF-A0A9P5LJQ3-F1
#
_cell.length_a   1.000
_cell.length_b   1.000
_cell.length_c   1.000
_cell.angle_alpha   90.00
_cell.angle_beta   90.00
_cell.angle_gamma   90.00
#
_symmetry.space_group_name_H-M   'P 1'
#
loop_
_entity.id
_entity.type
_entity.pdbx_description
1 polymer ?
#
loop_
_entity_poly.entity_id
_entity_poly.type
_entity_poly.pdbx_seq_one_letter_code
_entity_poly.pdbx_strand_id
1 'polypeptide(L)'
;MDPVSLVLGIVPLLGGALKVYKSTYSKLKTFRHYSREVDRVRKHFDRQRQFFLNEIHLVLRLVLDDEALVQDMIDDGVHKKWKSLSLETAMVDCFGNNSQSLKEIIEDIGTIIDNVQKGLECFSCLDEERLQGERLKDTVKRVRDRMKISFDKSKFEKWTAELRDANNDLKLLREQMDSSSRRNLATRSS
;
A
#
# COMPACT_ATOMS: atom_id res chain seq x y z
N MET A 1 20.62 -14.32 5.80
CA MET A 1 20.53 -13.76 4.44
C MET A 1 19.70 -14.74 3.66
N ASP A 2 18.42 -14.44 3.46
CA ASP A 2 17.50 -15.38 2.82
C ASP A 2 17.53 -15.23 1.29
N PRO A 3 17.51 -16.35 0.55
CA PRO A 3 17.47 -16.37 -0.90
C PRO A 3 16.04 -16.12 -1.36
N VAL A 4 15.61 -14.86 -1.38
CA VAL A 4 14.38 -14.45 -2.07
C VAL A 4 14.72 -13.34 -3.06
N SER A 5 15.61 -13.65 -3.99
CA SER A 5 15.59 -13.00 -5.31
C SER A 5 14.59 -13.73 -6.21
N LEU A 6 13.45 -14.15 -5.63
CA LEU A 6 12.27 -14.42 -6.44
C LEU A 6 11.83 -13.04 -6.89
N VAL A 7 12.07 -12.75 -8.16
CA VAL A 7 11.46 -11.62 -8.85
C VAL A 7 9.95 -11.83 -8.71
N LEU A 8 9.34 -11.25 -7.68
CA LEU A 8 7.94 -11.49 -7.33
C LEU A 8 7.07 -11.02 -8.51
N GLY A 9 6.05 -11.80 -8.86
CA GLY A 9 5.06 -11.40 -9.86
C GLY A 9 4.23 -10.20 -9.38
N ILE A 10 3.52 -9.56 -10.30
CA ILE A 10 2.62 -8.42 -10.04
C ILE A 10 1.60 -8.78 -8.96
N VAL A 11 1.01 -9.97 -9.05
CA VAL A 11 -0.08 -10.41 -8.17
C VAL A 11 0.41 -10.64 -6.72
N PRO A 12 1.51 -11.37 -6.47
CA PRO A 12 2.12 -11.44 -5.14
C PRO A 12 2.50 -10.07 -4.55
N LEU A 13 3.00 -9.15 -5.39
CA LEU A 13 3.39 -7.81 -4.97
C LEU A 13 2.18 -6.99 -4.51
N LEU A 14 1.06 -7.06 -5.23
CA LEU A 14 -0.20 -6.41 -4.84
C LEU A 14 -0.70 -6.90 -3.47
N GLY A 15 -0.78 -8.22 -3.27
CA GLY A 15 -1.17 -8.80 -1.99
C GLY A 15 -0.23 -8.37 -0.85
N GLY A 16 1.07 -8.38 -1.13
CA GLY A 16 2.10 -7.87 -0.22
C GLY A 16 1.87 -6.41 0.18
N ALA A 17 1.72 -5.52 -0.80
CA ALA A 17 1.48 -4.09 -0.57
C ALA A 17 0.20 -3.84 0.24
N LEU A 18 -0.90 -4.55 -0.06
CA LEU A 18 -2.15 -4.48 0.70
C LEU A 18 -1.97 -4.88 2.16
N LYS A 19 -1.25 -5.99 2.40
CA LYS A 19 -0.94 -6.46 3.75
C LYS A 19 -0.12 -5.44 4.53
N VAL A 20 0.94 -4.89 3.93
CA VAL A 20 1.79 -3.88 4.57
C VAL A 20 0.97 -2.60 4.83
N TYR A 21 0.16 -2.14 3.89
CA TYR A 21 -0.76 -0.99 4.08
C TYR A 21 -1.67 -1.18 5.31
N LYS A 22 -2.29 -2.35 5.45
CA LYS A 22 -3.20 -2.67 6.56
C LYS A 22 -2.48 -2.63 7.91
N SER A 23 -1.28 -3.21 7.96
CA SER A 23 -0.41 -3.20 9.15
C SER A 23 0.04 -1.76 9.52
N THR A 24 0.59 -1.03 8.55
CA THR A 24 1.08 0.35 8.74
C THR A 24 -0.03 1.30 9.16
N TYR A 25 -1.21 1.22 8.52
CA TYR A 25 -2.36 2.03 8.92
C TYR A 25 -2.81 1.73 10.35
N SER A 26 -2.83 0.45 10.74
CA SER A 26 -3.20 0.05 12.10
C SER A 26 -2.24 0.62 13.14
N LYS A 27 -0.92 0.58 12.87
CA LYS A 27 0.10 1.23 13.71
C LYS A 27 -0.13 2.75 13.81
N LEU A 28 -0.30 3.44 12.68
CA LEU A 28 -0.58 4.89 12.66
C LEU A 28 -1.86 5.25 13.42
N LYS A 29 -2.90 4.41 13.35
CA LYS A 29 -4.16 4.59 14.07
C LYS A 29 -3.96 4.50 15.58
N THR A 30 -3.13 3.56 16.06
CA THR A 30 -2.77 3.44 17.48
C THR A 30 -2.06 4.69 17.98
N PHE A 31 -1.13 5.24 17.19
CA PHE A 31 -0.31 6.38 17.61
C PHE A 31 -0.92 7.75 17.27
N ARG A 32 -2.12 7.81 16.70
CA ARG A 32 -2.74 9.08 16.27
C ARG A 32 -2.91 10.13 17.38
N HIS A 33 -3.04 9.68 18.63
CA HIS A 33 -3.24 10.59 19.78
C HIS A 33 -1.92 11.13 20.36
N TYR A 34 -0.79 10.67 19.82
CA TYR A 34 0.55 11.04 20.27
C TYR A 34 0.84 12.52 20.05
N SER A 35 0.66 12.99 18.82
CA SER A 35 0.86 14.38 18.45
C SER A 35 0.00 14.76 17.26
N ARG A 36 -0.17 16.07 17.05
CA ARG A 36 -0.90 16.60 15.88
C ARG A 36 -0.19 16.23 14.57
N GLU A 37 1.14 16.14 14.60
CA GLU A 37 1.97 15.75 13.47
C GLU A 37 1.72 14.28 13.09
N VAL A 38 1.68 13.37 14.07
CA VAL A 38 1.39 11.94 13.80
C VAL A 38 -0.03 11.77 13.27
N ASP A 39 -1.03 12.47 13.82
CA ASP A 39 -2.39 12.42 13.26
C ASP A 39 -2.45 13.00 11.85
N ARG A 40 -1.68 14.05 11.55
CA ARG A 40 -1.59 14.63 10.21
C ARG A 40 -0.97 13.63 9.23
N VAL A 41 0.13 12.98 9.59
CA VAL A 41 0.76 11.92 8.78
C VAL A 41 -0.22 10.76 8.56
N ARG A 42 -0.89 10.29 9.62
CA ARG A 42 -1.94 9.26 9.49
C ARG A 42 -3.01 9.67 8.49
N LYS A 43 -3.55 10.89 8.59
CA LYS A 43 -4.59 11.40 7.67
C LYS A 43 -4.12 11.43 6.23
N HIS A 44 -2.88 11.87 5.97
CA HIS A 44 -2.35 11.89 4.62
C HIS A 44 -2.09 10.49 4.08
N PHE A 45 -1.50 9.61 4.89
CA PHE A 45 -1.29 8.20 4.54
C PHE A 45 -2.62 7.47 4.27
N ASP A 46 -3.65 7.70 5.08
CA ASP A 46 -5.00 7.12 4.87
C ASP A 46 -5.59 7.54 3.53
N ARG A 47 -5.44 8.81 3.13
CA ARG A 47 -5.87 9.27 1.80
C ARG A 47 -5.13 8.51 0.70
N GLN A 48 -3.80 8.40 0.79
CA GLN A 48 -3.02 7.66 -0.21
C GLN A 48 -3.37 6.17 -0.25
N ARG A 49 -3.63 5.57 0.92
CA ARG A 49 -4.16 4.21 1.01
C ARG A 49 -5.50 4.07 0.28
N GLN A 50 -6.44 4.98 0.49
CA GLN A 50 -7.74 4.90 -0.19
C GLN A 50 -7.61 5.05 -1.71
N PHE A 51 -6.74 5.95 -2.19
CA PHE A 51 -6.44 6.05 -3.62
C PHE A 51 -5.85 4.74 -4.16
N PHE A 52 -4.86 4.18 -3.47
CA PHE A 52 -4.27 2.89 -3.85
C PHE A 52 -5.32 1.78 -3.93
N LEU A 53 -6.16 1.61 -2.89
CA LEU A 53 -7.19 0.58 -2.86
C LEU A 53 -8.19 0.73 -4.01
N ASN A 54 -8.60 1.96 -4.31
CA ASN A 54 -9.48 2.24 -5.45
C ASN A 54 -8.82 1.88 -6.78
N GLU A 55 -7.54 2.23 -6.97
CA GLU A 55 -6.85 1.87 -8.20
C GLU A 55 -6.62 0.36 -8.31
N ILE A 56 -6.29 -0.35 -7.23
CA ILE A 56 -6.17 -1.81 -7.23
C ILE A 56 -7.50 -2.48 -7.56
N HIS A 57 -8.60 -1.97 -7.01
CA HIS A 57 -9.94 -2.42 -7.39
C HIS A 57 -10.15 -2.31 -8.90
N LEU A 58 -9.85 -1.15 -9.49
CA LEU A 58 -10.05 -0.93 -10.91
C LEU A 58 -9.09 -1.76 -11.79
N VAL A 59 -7.84 -1.96 -11.35
CA VAL A 59 -6.87 -2.83 -12.03
C VAL A 59 -7.32 -4.29 -12.02
N LEU A 60 -7.79 -4.80 -10.88
CA LEU A 60 -8.31 -6.16 -10.78
C LEU A 60 -9.52 -6.38 -11.68
N ARG A 61 -10.41 -5.39 -11.81
CA ARG A 61 -11.59 -5.46 -12.69
C ARG A 61 -11.26 -5.51 -14.18
N LEU A 62 -10.02 -5.21 -14.59
CA LEU A 62 -9.60 -5.41 -15.97
C LEU A 62 -9.39 -6.89 -16.30
N VAL A 63 -9.20 -7.75 -15.28
CA VAL A 63 -8.85 -9.16 -15.44
C VAL A 63 -9.78 -10.12 -14.70
N LEU A 64 -10.68 -9.61 -13.85
CA LEU A 64 -11.65 -10.37 -13.08
C LEU A 64 -13.05 -9.76 -13.26
N ASP A 65 -14.01 -10.58 -13.68
CA ASP A 65 -15.42 -10.18 -13.83
C ASP A 65 -16.22 -10.29 -12.51
N ASP A 66 -15.71 -11.06 -11.54
CA ASP A 66 -16.37 -11.29 -10.25
C ASP A 66 -16.05 -10.17 -9.25
N GLU A 67 -16.97 -9.22 -9.12
CA GLU A 67 -16.87 -8.08 -8.20
C GLU A 67 -16.74 -8.50 -6.73
N ALA A 68 -17.42 -9.57 -6.32
CA ALA A 68 -17.36 -10.06 -4.95
C ALA A 68 -15.96 -10.60 -4.64
N LEU A 69 -15.39 -11.35 -5.59
CA LEU A 69 -14.01 -11.85 -5.48
C LEU A 69 -13.00 -10.69 -5.43
N VAL A 70 -13.17 -9.66 -6.26
CA VAL A 70 -12.29 -8.47 -6.23
C VAL A 70 -12.32 -7.82 -4.86
N GLN A 71 -13.50 -7.60 -4.29
CA GLN A 71 -13.65 -6.98 -2.99
C GLN A 71 -13.04 -7.85 -1.87
N ASP A 72 -13.29 -9.16 -1.89
CA ASP A 72 -12.72 -10.11 -0.94
C ASP A 72 -11.19 -10.09 -0.96
N MET A 73 -10.59 -10.02 -2.16
CA MET A 73 -9.14 -9.94 -2.33
C MET A 73 -8.55 -8.66 -1.72
N ILE A 74 -9.23 -7.52 -1.87
CA ILE A 74 -8.77 -6.23 -1.34
C ILE A 74 -8.87 -6.19 0.18
N ASP A 75 -9.93 -6.73 0.74
CA ASP A 75 -10.15 -6.77 2.20
C ASP A 75 -9.23 -7.78 2.90
N ASP A 76 -8.89 -8.86 2.19
CA ASP A 76 -7.94 -9.90 2.61
C ASP A 76 -6.62 -9.86 1.81
N GLY A 77 -5.65 -9.08 2.30
CA GLY A 77 -4.29 -9.03 1.74
C GLY A 77 -3.49 -10.34 1.84
N VAL A 78 -4.03 -11.41 2.43
CA VAL A 78 -3.44 -12.77 2.39
C VAL A 78 -4.29 -13.77 1.61
N HIS A 79 -5.30 -13.29 0.89
CA HIS A 79 -6.17 -14.11 0.07
C HIS A 79 -5.38 -15.01 -0.89
N LYS A 80 -5.79 -16.27 -1.03
CA LYS A 80 -5.08 -17.30 -1.81
C LYS A 80 -4.85 -16.91 -3.27
N LYS A 81 -5.72 -16.07 -3.84
CA LYS A 81 -5.60 -15.60 -5.23
C LYS A 81 -4.41 -14.68 -5.46
N TRP A 82 -3.84 -14.08 -4.41
CA TRP A 82 -2.58 -13.32 -4.50
C TRP A 82 -1.36 -14.18 -4.84
N LYS A 83 -1.52 -15.52 -4.90
CA LYS A 83 -0.50 -16.47 -5.35
C LYS A 83 -0.93 -17.21 -6.62
N SER A 84 -2.02 -16.77 -7.27
CA SER A 84 -2.61 -17.47 -8.42
C SER A 84 -1.83 -17.17 -9.68
N LEU A 85 -1.15 -18.18 -10.22
CA LEU A 85 -0.45 -18.05 -11.50
C LEU A 85 -1.38 -17.67 -12.65
N SER A 86 -2.63 -18.18 -12.65
CA SER A 86 -3.61 -17.80 -13.68
C SER A 86 -3.99 -16.32 -13.64
N LEU A 87 -3.99 -15.70 -12.45
CA LEU A 87 -4.25 -14.27 -12.31
C LEU A 87 -3.01 -13.45 -12.74
N GLU A 88 -1.82 -13.95 -12.44
CA GLU A 88 -0.55 -13.36 -12.92
C GLU A 88 -0.52 -13.34 -14.45
N THR A 89 -0.80 -14.47 -15.09
CA THR A 89 -0.87 -14.56 -16.56
C THR A 89 -1.93 -13.62 -17.12
N ALA A 90 -3.13 -13.59 -16.54
CA ALA A 90 -4.18 -12.67 -16.99
C ALA A 90 -3.78 -11.19 -16.86
N MET A 91 -3.07 -10.81 -15.79
CA MET A 91 -2.53 -9.45 -15.64
C MET A 91 -1.45 -9.14 -16.67
N VAL A 92 -0.50 -10.06 -16.88
CA VAL A 92 0.56 -9.87 -17.89
C VAL A 92 -0.03 -9.76 -19.28
N ASP A 93 -1.02 -10.58 -19.63
CA ASP A 93 -1.68 -10.55 -20.93
C ASP A 93 -2.50 -9.26 -21.12
N CYS A 94 -3.21 -8.82 -20.07
CA CYS A 94 -4.01 -7.60 -20.11
C CYS A 94 -3.14 -6.34 -20.26
N PHE A 95 -2.05 -6.25 -19.51
CA PHE A 95 -1.16 -5.10 -19.53
C PHE A 95 -0.11 -5.16 -20.65
N GLY A 96 0.17 -6.35 -21.19
CA GLY A 96 1.12 -6.57 -22.29
C GLY A 96 2.48 -5.93 -22.00
N ASN A 97 2.92 -5.04 -22.89
CA ASN A 97 4.19 -4.32 -22.76
C ASN A 97 4.26 -3.41 -21.52
N ASN A 98 3.13 -3.04 -20.92
CA ASN A 98 3.04 -2.20 -19.73
C ASN A 98 3.08 -3.01 -18.41
N SER A 99 3.15 -4.35 -18.48
CA SER A 99 3.18 -5.22 -17.30
C SER A 99 4.41 -4.95 -16.42
N GLN A 100 5.57 -4.69 -17.02
CA GLN A 100 6.78 -4.34 -16.29
C GLN A 100 6.66 -2.99 -15.58
N SER A 101 6.09 -1.98 -16.23
CA SER A 101 5.85 -0.68 -15.59
C SER A 101 4.84 -0.78 -14.44
N LEU A 102 3.77 -1.58 -14.60
CA LEU A 102 2.82 -1.85 -13.51
C LEU A 102 3.55 -2.45 -12.30
N LYS A 103 4.41 -3.44 -12.56
CA LYS A 103 5.19 -4.09 -11.52
C LYS A 103 6.09 -3.11 -10.77
N GLU A 104 6.87 -2.31 -11.49
CA GLU A 104 7.80 -1.34 -10.91
C GLU A 104 7.07 -0.33 -10.02
N ILE A 105 5.92 0.19 -10.48
CA ILE A 105 5.09 1.11 -9.69
C ILE A 105 4.60 0.44 -8.38
N ILE A 106 4.19 -0.83 -8.44
CA ILE A 106 3.73 -1.55 -7.24
C ILE A 106 4.90 -1.83 -6.28
N GLU A 107 6.08 -2.17 -6.80
CA GLU A 107 7.30 -2.35 -6.00
C GLU A 107 7.71 -1.05 -5.31
N ASP A 108 7.63 0.08 -6.01
CA ASP A 108 7.88 1.42 -5.46
C ASP A 108 6.90 1.74 -4.34
N ILE A 109 5.59 1.55 -4.58
CA ILE A 109 4.56 1.73 -3.55
C ILE A 109 4.86 0.85 -2.34
N GLY A 110 5.15 -0.45 -2.56
CA GLY A 110 5.52 -1.39 -1.51
C GLY A 110 6.71 -0.91 -0.67
N THR A 111 7.76 -0.45 -1.35
CA THR A 111 8.99 0.08 -0.73
C THR A 111 8.72 1.34 0.09
N ILE A 112 7.92 2.27 -0.43
CA ILE A 112 7.59 3.50 0.30
C ILE A 112 6.76 3.17 1.55
N ILE A 113 5.79 2.25 1.48
CA ILE A 113 5.01 1.85 2.66
C ILE A 113 5.90 1.16 3.70
N ASP A 114 6.83 0.30 3.26
CA ASP A 114 7.78 -0.34 4.16
C ASP A 114 8.68 0.69 4.86
N ASN A 115 9.11 1.74 4.15
CA ASN A 115 9.82 2.87 4.74
C ASN A 115 8.97 3.62 5.77
N VAL A 116 7.68 3.87 5.49
CA VAL A 116 6.73 4.42 6.47
C VAL A 116 6.64 3.49 7.69
N GLN A 117 6.54 2.18 7.48
CA GLN A 117 6.44 1.20 8.55
C GLN A 117 7.68 1.20 9.45
N LYS A 118 8.88 1.18 8.85
CA LYS A 118 10.17 1.27 9.55
C LYS A 118 10.31 2.59 10.31
N GLY A 119 9.89 3.70 9.71
CA GLY A 119 9.86 4.99 10.38
C GLY A 119 8.98 5.00 11.64
N LEU A 120 7.97 4.13 11.71
CA LEU A 120 7.09 3.97 12.88
C LEU A 120 7.63 2.99 13.93
N GLU A 121 8.73 2.29 13.66
CA GLU A 121 9.38 1.43 14.68
C GLU A 121 9.94 2.26 15.83
N CYS A 122 10.16 3.57 15.66
CA CYS A 122 10.46 4.44 16.79
C CYS A 122 9.36 4.48 17.87
N PHE A 123 8.15 4.00 17.56
CA PHE A 123 7.06 3.84 18.52
C PHE A 123 6.98 2.43 19.12
N SER A 124 7.71 1.43 18.64
CA SER A 124 7.66 0.07 19.22
C SER A 124 8.28 0.00 20.61
N CYS A 125 9.18 0.94 20.97
CA CYS A 125 9.64 1.08 22.35
C CYS A 125 8.53 1.47 23.33
N LEU A 126 7.33 1.86 22.87
CA LEU A 126 6.17 2.04 23.76
C LEU A 126 5.76 0.74 24.43
N ASP A 127 5.78 -0.37 23.71
CA ASP A 127 5.38 -1.66 24.27
C ASP A 127 6.42 -2.17 25.27
N GLU A 128 7.70 -1.90 25.02
CA GLU A 128 8.81 -2.23 25.93
C GLU A 128 8.84 -1.33 27.17
N GLU A 129 8.53 -0.04 27.01
CA GLU A 129 8.51 0.91 28.12
C GLU A 129 7.19 0.87 28.90
N ARG A 130 6.16 0.14 28.45
CA ARG A 130 4.86 0.10 29.11
C ARG A 130 4.97 -0.60 30.46
N LEU A 131 4.68 0.14 31.53
CA LEU A 131 4.65 -0.44 32.88
C LEU A 131 3.45 -1.38 33.03
N GLN A 132 3.59 -2.40 33.86
CA GLN A 132 2.53 -3.38 34.08
C GLN A 132 1.28 -2.69 34.65
N GLY A 133 0.14 -2.84 33.97
CA GLY A 133 -1.12 -2.18 34.33
C GLY A 133 -1.26 -0.73 33.83
N GLU A 134 -0.24 -0.15 33.21
CA GLU A 134 -0.29 1.20 32.64
C GLU A 134 -1.16 1.22 31.36
N ARG A 135 -1.98 2.26 31.21
CA ARG A 135 -2.68 2.51 29.95
C ARG A 135 -1.67 3.05 28.94
N LEU A 136 -1.77 2.61 27.68
CA LEU A 136 -0.89 3.07 26.60
C LEU A 136 -0.77 4.61 26.52
N LYS A 137 -1.87 5.32 26.84
CA LYS A 137 -1.90 6.79 26.87
C LYS A 137 -0.94 7.41 27.90
N ASP A 138 -0.76 6.76 29.04
CA ASP A 138 0.08 7.25 30.14
C ASP A 138 1.56 6.96 29.85
N THR A 139 1.86 5.78 29.29
CA THR A 139 3.19 5.46 28.73
C THR A 139 3.59 6.49 27.68
N VAL A 140 2.71 6.76 26.71
CA VAL A 140 2.92 7.77 25.66
C VAL A 140 3.24 9.14 26.23
N LYS A 141 2.51 9.60 27.26
CA LYS A 141 2.79 10.91 27.90
C LYS A 141 4.19 10.96 28.49
N ARG A 142 4.64 9.89 29.14
CA ARG A 142 5.96 9.82 29.79
C ARG A 142 7.11 9.84 28.79
N VAL A 143 6.96 9.16 27.67
CA VAL A 143 8.05 8.97 26.69
C VAL A 143 7.97 9.90 25.48
N ARG A 144 6.95 10.76 25.45
CA ARG A 144 6.67 11.70 24.35
C ARG A 144 7.88 12.49 23.91
N ASP A 145 8.64 13.06 24.84
CA ASP A 145 9.72 13.97 24.40
C ASP A 145 10.86 13.19 23.71
N ARG A 146 11.10 11.93 24.09
CA ARG A 146 12.04 11.02 23.42
C ARG A 146 11.53 10.61 22.03
N MET A 147 10.26 10.25 21.91
CA MET A 147 9.67 9.87 20.62
C MET A 147 9.57 11.04 19.65
N LYS A 148 9.39 12.27 20.14
CA LYS A 148 9.33 13.46 19.30
C LYS A 148 10.68 13.73 18.65
N ILE A 149 11.77 13.41 19.33
CA ILE A 149 13.13 13.49 18.78
C ILE A 149 13.35 12.43 17.69
N SER A 150 12.81 11.23 17.86
CA SER A 150 12.93 10.14 16.88
C SER A 150 11.98 10.27 15.68
N PHE A 151 10.85 10.97 15.83
CA PHE A 151 9.87 11.16 14.76
C PHE A 151 10.32 12.27 13.80
N ASP A 152 10.84 11.85 12.65
CA ASP A 152 11.26 12.77 11.60
C ASP A 152 10.09 13.12 10.66
N LYS A 153 9.41 14.22 10.96
CA LYS A 153 8.29 14.73 10.17
C LYS A 153 8.65 14.90 8.68
N SER A 154 9.86 15.35 8.37
CA SER A 154 10.27 15.64 6.99
C SER A 154 10.34 14.36 6.15
N LYS A 155 10.77 13.24 6.73
CA LYS A 155 10.73 11.92 6.09
C LYS A 155 9.32 11.46 5.79
N PHE A 156 8.40 11.59 6.74
CA PHE A 156 7.00 11.20 6.52
C PHE A 156 6.30 12.06 5.48
N GLU A 157 6.59 13.37 5.44
CA GLU A 157 6.08 14.26 4.39
C GLU A 157 6.64 13.87 3.02
N LYS A 158 7.93 13.52 2.93
CA LYS A 158 8.56 13.00 1.72
C LYS A 158 7.91 11.69 1.26
N TRP A 159 7.83 10.67 2.11
CA TRP A 159 7.21 9.39 1.76
C TRP A 159 5.74 9.53 1.36
N THR A 160 5.02 10.47 1.98
CA THR A 160 3.63 10.76 1.61
C THR A 160 3.52 11.40 0.22
N ALA A 161 4.49 12.23 -0.17
CA ALA A 161 4.56 12.80 -1.52
C ALA A 161 4.90 11.71 -2.53
N GLU A 162 5.93 10.90 -2.26
CA GLU A 162 6.31 9.76 -3.11
C GLU A 162 5.15 8.77 -3.31
N LEU A 163 4.38 8.45 -2.25
CA LEU A 163 3.17 7.63 -2.38
C LEU A 163 2.11 8.25 -3.29
N ARG A 164 1.96 9.58 -3.25
CA ARG A 164 0.99 10.26 -4.11
C ARG A 164 1.42 10.18 -5.55
N ASP A 165 2.69 10.40 -5.83
CA ASP A 165 3.24 10.37 -7.17
C ASP A 165 3.13 8.96 -7.75
N ALA A 166 3.54 7.94 -7.00
CA ALA A 166 3.39 6.54 -7.41
C ALA A 166 1.92 6.11 -7.61
N ASN A 167 1.00 6.59 -6.76
CA ASN A 167 -0.44 6.35 -6.96
C ASN A 167 -0.97 7.05 -8.23
N ASN A 168 -0.45 8.24 -8.56
CA ASN A 168 -0.81 8.92 -9.80
C ASN A 168 -0.28 8.16 -11.02
N ASP A 169 0.95 7.65 -10.96
CA ASP A 169 1.53 6.85 -12.04
C ASP A 169 0.73 5.56 -12.26
N LEU A 170 0.31 4.89 -11.18
CA LEU A 170 -0.57 3.72 -11.26
C LEU A 170 -1.89 4.04 -11.95
N LYS A 171 -2.52 5.16 -11.56
CA LYS A 171 -3.77 5.63 -12.17
C LYS A 171 -3.58 5.92 -13.66
N LEU A 172 -2.53 6.65 -14.03
CA LEU A 172 -2.24 7.01 -15.42
C LEU A 172 -2.02 5.75 -16.27
N LEU A 173 -1.26 4.78 -15.76
CA LEU A 173 -1.02 3.52 -16.44
C LEU A 173 -2.34 2.76 -16.67
N ARG A 174 -3.19 2.66 -15.64
CA ARG A 174 -4.51 2.03 -15.75
C ARG A 174 -5.40 2.75 -16.79
N GLU A 175 -5.44 4.08 -16.78
CA GLU A 175 -6.25 4.87 -17.71
C GLU A 175 -5.80 4.67 -19.17
N GLN A 176 -4.49 4.53 -19.41
CA GLN A 176 -3.96 4.17 -20.72
C GLN A 176 -4.42 2.78 -21.17
N MET A 177 -4.49 1.82 -20.25
CA MET A 177 -4.98 0.47 -20.54
C MET A 177 -6.49 0.45 -20.85
N ASP A 178 -7.31 1.11 -20.04
CA ASP A 178 -8.77 1.20 -20.27
C ASP A 178 -9.06 1.90 -21.63
N SER A 179 -8.36 2.99 -21.92
CA SER A 179 -8.49 3.73 -23.19
C SER A 179 -8.04 2.93 -24.42
N SER A 180 -7.06 2.04 -24.25
CA SER A 180 -6.58 1.16 -25.33
C SER A 180 -7.54 -0.02 -25.56
N SER A 181 -8.12 -0.56 -24.48
CA SER A 181 -9.16 -1.60 -24.54
C SER A 181 -10.43 -1.09 -25.27
N ARG A 182 -10.88 0.13 -24.95
CA ARG A 182 -12.04 0.75 -25.61
C ARG A 182 -11.81 1.06 -27.09
N ARG A 183 -10.59 1.45 -27.49
CA ARG A 183 -10.25 1.70 -28.91
C ARG A 183 -10.27 0.43 -29.76
N ASN A 184 -9.85 -0.72 -29.21
CA ASN A 184 -9.88 -2.01 -29.91
C ASN A 184 -11.30 -2.56 -30.11
N LEU A 185 -12.25 -2.18 -29.25
CA LEU A 185 -13.67 -2.53 -29.43
C LEU A 185 -14.32 -1.68 -30.52
N ALA A 186 -14.00 -0.38 -30.60
CA ALA A 186 -14.56 0.52 -31.61
C ALA A 186 -14.15 0.19 -33.05
N THR A 187 -12.91 -0.27 -33.27
CA THR A 187 -12.39 -0.65 -34.60
C THR A 187 -12.86 -2.02 -35.10
N ARG A 188 -13.41 -2.88 -34.24
CA ARG A 188 -13.99 -4.18 -34.63
C ARG A 188 -15.47 -4.13 -35.01
N SER A 189 -16.13 -2.99 -34.75
CA SER A 189 -17.55 -2.75 -35.05
C SER A 189 -17.77 -1.81 -36.24
N SER A 190 -16.77 -1.61 -37.09
CA SER A 190 -16.85 -0.93 -38.40
C SER A 190 -16.33 -1.86 -39.49
#